data_AF-A0A162A2W8-F1
#
_entry.id   AF-A0A162A2W8-F1
#
_cell.length_a   1.000
_cell.length_b   1.000
_cell.length_c   1.000
_cell.angle_alpha   90.00
_cell.angle_beta   90.00
_cell.angle_gamma   90.00
#
_symmetry.space_group_name_H-M   'P 1'
#
loop_
_entity.id
_entity.type
_entity.pdbx_description
1 polymer ?
#
loop_
_entity_poly.entity_id
_entity_poly.type
_entity_poly.pdbx_seq_one_letter_code
_entity_poly.pdbx_strand_id
1 'polypeptide(L)'
;MIKTSFTTLALFTASTAFAADIELIHSFDSEIYTEAQPVKSFLDEFDHPLTSGDSAFTYNIFELGVKYKGVSLGAQSRYNYVLEFDPDTALFTYLEKNDLPFEKRDYRYLLKGKQSTTHGVFLAYDIDVLGHGLTITPKITYYQSAHFQDAVVDGTVFSDEIKGALETEYYFSRDILFKTFTPEERPQGKGYSFDLAINWQVTEDLFVSLRGLDIVNETKYEGAGFVNGFTTDVPFTEQGDSIVTEPSIRLRTSAFGQEIEYSFEHDARYYFDVSYRYNNQFSFDLFTRFFNNDTFVQGNVNYYFNDDWKVFTGYETHSKAVEVGIANKYFGASIKTDKLDLDDAYYANVNWFLKLAF
;
A
#
# COMPACT_ATOMS: atom_id res chain seq x y z
N MET A 1 10.25 35.98 -5.29
CA MET A 1 9.30 35.90 -6.42
C MET A 1 9.99 35.21 -7.59
N ILE A 2 9.95 33.88 -7.62
CA ILE A 2 10.52 33.07 -8.70
C ILE A 2 9.34 32.61 -9.55
N LYS A 3 9.29 33.09 -10.79
CA LYS A 3 8.27 32.70 -11.77
C LYS A 3 8.61 31.30 -12.29
N THR A 4 7.75 30.35 -11.98
CA THR A 4 7.70 29.02 -12.59
C THR A 4 7.36 29.16 -14.07
N SER A 5 8.27 28.68 -14.93
CA SER A 5 8.03 28.55 -16.36
C SER A 5 7.42 27.17 -16.59
N PHE A 6 6.11 27.12 -16.82
CA PHE A 6 5.43 25.95 -17.38
C PHE A 6 5.81 25.85 -18.86
N THR A 7 6.72 24.94 -19.19
CA THR A 7 6.99 24.60 -20.59
C THR A 7 6.08 23.44 -20.98
N THR A 8 5.04 23.82 -21.70
CA THR A 8 4.15 23.09 -22.60
C THR A 8 4.63 21.69 -23.01
N LEU A 9 3.92 20.64 -22.57
CA LEU A 9 3.97 19.31 -23.17
C LEU A 9 3.01 19.29 -24.35
N ALA A 10 3.51 19.62 -25.54
CA ALA A 10 2.77 19.46 -26.80
C ALA A 10 3.37 18.29 -27.57
N LEU A 11 2.73 17.12 -27.48
CA LEU A 11 2.91 16.03 -28.43
C LEU A 11 1.53 15.67 -28.98
N PHE A 12 1.09 16.44 -29.98
CA PHE A 12 0.09 15.99 -30.93
C PHE A 12 0.81 15.13 -31.97
N THR A 13 0.67 13.82 -31.86
CA THR A 13 0.88 12.92 -33.01
C THR A 13 -0.48 12.36 -33.38
N ALA A 14 -0.99 12.80 -34.53
CA ALA A 14 -2.05 12.12 -35.23
C ALA A 14 -1.50 10.78 -35.74
N SER A 15 -1.74 9.69 -35.01
CA SER A 15 -1.50 8.34 -35.50
C SER A 15 -2.73 7.86 -36.28
N THR A 16 -2.51 7.67 -37.57
CA THR A 16 -3.40 6.93 -38.47
C THR A 16 -3.60 5.51 -37.94
N ALA A 17 -4.83 4.99 -38.03
CA ALA A 17 -5.21 3.65 -37.66
C ALA A 17 -4.45 2.58 -38.47
N PHE A 18 -3.27 2.19 -38.01
CA PHE A 18 -2.73 0.85 -38.19
C PHE A 18 -3.06 0.05 -36.94
N ALA A 19 -3.30 -1.26 -37.08
CA ALA A 19 -3.30 -2.16 -35.95
C ALA A 19 -1.89 -2.12 -35.37
N ALA A 20 -1.71 -1.28 -34.35
CA ALA A 20 -0.44 -1.02 -33.73
C ALA A 20 0.08 -2.30 -33.11
N ASP A 21 1.17 -2.82 -33.64
CA ASP A 21 1.81 -4.02 -33.10
C ASP A 21 2.48 -3.73 -31.74
N ILE A 22 2.76 -2.45 -31.45
CA ILE A 22 3.44 -1.97 -30.25
C ILE A 22 2.53 -1.02 -29.47
N GLU A 23 2.34 -1.29 -28.18
CA GLU A 23 1.65 -0.44 -27.22
C GLU A 23 2.63 0.02 -26.14
N LEU A 24 2.76 1.33 -25.93
CA LEU A 24 3.42 1.90 -24.75
C LEU A 24 2.45 1.82 -23.57
N ILE A 25 2.91 1.25 -22.46
CA ILE A 25 2.19 1.14 -21.20
C ILE A 25 2.81 2.11 -20.22
N HIS A 26 1.99 2.96 -19.63
CA HIS A 26 2.36 3.75 -18.47
C HIS A 26 1.19 3.78 -17.48
N SER A 27 1.48 3.50 -16.22
CA SER A 27 0.50 3.56 -15.15
C SER A 27 1.12 4.15 -13.89
N PHE A 28 0.28 4.87 -13.15
CA PHE A 28 0.59 5.34 -11.82
C PHE A 28 -0.65 5.16 -10.96
N ASP A 29 -0.45 4.62 -9.78
CA ASP A 29 -1.46 4.51 -8.75
C ASP A 29 -0.78 4.90 -7.43
N SER A 30 -1.36 5.86 -6.72
CA SER A 30 -0.89 6.31 -5.42
C SER A 30 -2.08 6.39 -4.50
N GLU A 31 -2.05 5.55 -3.48
CA GLU A 31 -3.12 5.37 -2.52
C GLU A 31 -2.57 5.49 -1.12
N ILE A 32 -3.34 6.14 -0.25
CA ILE A 32 -3.12 6.18 1.18
C ILE A 32 -4.45 6.06 1.90
N TYR A 33 -4.45 5.29 2.97
CA TYR A 33 -5.58 5.05 3.85
C TYR A 33 -5.11 4.94 5.29
N THR A 34 -5.83 5.60 6.19
CA THR A 34 -5.60 5.51 7.64
C THR A 34 -6.97 5.42 8.30
N GLU A 35 -7.23 4.39 9.10
CA GLU A 35 -8.58 4.22 9.67
C GLU A 35 -8.76 5.00 10.98
N ALA A 36 -7.71 5.12 11.81
CA ALA A 36 -7.79 5.67 13.16
C ALA A 36 -7.76 7.21 13.23
N GLN A 37 -7.13 7.87 12.25
CA GLN A 37 -6.98 9.33 12.18
C GLN A 37 -6.81 9.82 10.73
N PRO A 38 -7.03 11.11 10.43
CA PRO A 38 -6.71 11.68 9.13
C PRO A 38 -5.24 11.46 8.75
N VAL A 39 -4.96 11.33 7.45
CA VAL A 39 -3.63 11.01 6.92
C VAL A 39 -2.55 11.97 7.44
N LYS A 40 -2.83 13.27 7.46
CA LYS A 40 -1.87 14.27 7.95
C LYS A 40 -1.58 14.11 9.45
N SER A 41 -2.63 14.02 10.26
CA SER A 41 -2.51 13.76 11.70
C SER A 41 -1.72 12.47 11.95
N PHE A 42 -2.03 11.40 11.21
CA PHE A 42 -1.38 10.11 11.34
C PHE A 42 0.14 10.18 11.06
N LEU A 43 0.55 10.96 10.06
CA LEU A 43 1.95 11.11 9.67
C LEU A 43 2.73 12.10 10.55
N ASP A 44 2.05 13.10 11.12
CA ASP A 44 2.67 14.20 11.88
C ASP A 44 2.47 14.02 13.41
N GLU A 45 1.41 14.63 13.96
CA GLU A 45 1.25 14.88 15.39
C GLU A 45 0.39 13.84 16.12
N PHE A 46 -0.38 13.04 15.41
CA PHE A 46 -1.35 12.08 15.93
C PHE A 46 -2.36 12.71 16.92
N ASP A 47 -2.82 13.93 16.64
CA ASP A 47 -3.53 14.81 17.57
C ASP A 47 -5.05 14.90 17.33
N HIS A 48 -5.55 14.35 16.23
CA HIS A 48 -6.98 14.28 15.97
C HIS A 48 -7.71 13.25 16.86
N PRO A 49 -9.00 13.47 17.19
CA PRO A 49 -9.80 12.46 17.89
C PRO A 49 -9.77 11.11 17.18
N LEU A 50 -9.50 10.06 17.94
CA LEU A 50 -9.45 8.69 17.42
C LEU A 50 -10.81 8.23 16.92
N THR A 51 -10.78 7.61 15.75
CA THR A 51 -11.85 6.72 15.27
C THR A 51 -11.51 5.27 15.61
N SER A 52 -12.51 4.40 15.60
CA SER A 52 -12.26 2.96 15.66
C SER A 52 -11.54 2.55 14.37
N GLY A 53 -10.35 1.98 14.50
CA GLY A 53 -9.63 1.40 13.38
C GLY A 53 -8.40 0.65 13.83
N ASP A 54 -7.95 -0.28 13.01
CA ASP A 54 -6.83 -1.17 13.30
C ASP A 54 -5.79 -1.24 12.17
N SER A 55 -5.99 -0.46 11.09
CA SER A 55 -5.11 -0.49 9.93
C SER A 55 -4.77 0.89 9.37
N ALA A 56 -3.61 0.95 8.72
CA ALA A 56 -3.22 2.04 7.83
C ALA A 56 -2.32 1.49 6.72
N PHE A 57 -2.44 1.99 5.51
CA PHE A 57 -1.58 1.59 4.42
C PHE A 57 -1.36 2.68 3.38
N THR A 58 -0.27 2.57 2.64
CA THR A 58 -0.08 3.28 1.39
C THR A 58 0.56 2.38 0.34
N TYR A 59 0.00 2.47 -0.87
CA TYR A 59 0.46 1.76 -2.05
C TYR A 59 0.74 2.74 -3.14
N ASN A 60 1.97 2.73 -3.64
CA ASN A 60 2.36 3.58 -4.74
C ASN A 60 3.05 2.72 -5.76
N ILE A 61 2.50 2.64 -6.96
CA ILE A 61 3.04 1.85 -8.06
C ILE A 61 3.16 2.75 -9.28
N PHE A 62 4.34 2.74 -9.86
CA PHE A 62 4.62 3.35 -11.15
C PHE A 62 5.12 2.27 -12.11
N GLU A 63 4.53 2.20 -13.30
CA GLU A 63 4.96 1.28 -14.35
C GLU A 63 5.19 2.00 -15.66
N LEU A 64 6.23 1.58 -16.36
CA LEU A 64 6.52 2.00 -17.72
C LEU A 64 6.99 0.79 -18.52
N GLY A 65 6.35 0.49 -19.63
CA GLY A 65 6.69 -0.67 -20.43
C GLY A 65 6.20 -0.59 -21.87
N VAL A 66 6.50 -1.62 -22.63
CA VAL A 66 6.02 -1.81 -24.00
C VAL A 66 5.37 -3.18 -24.11
N LYS A 67 4.26 -3.27 -24.82
CA LYS A 67 3.61 -4.51 -25.21
C LYS A 67 3.75 -4.70 -26.70
N TYR A 68 4.19 -5.89 -27.11
CA TYR A 68 4.25 -6.31 -28.50
C TYR A 68 3.66 -7.71 -28.63
N LYS A 69 2.59 -7.86 -29.43
CA LYS A 69 1.90 -9.14 -29.68
C LYS A 69 1.58 -9.92 -28.39
N GLY A 70 1.02 -9.22 -27.40
CA GLY A 70 0.63 -9.78 -26.10
C GLY A 70 1.77 -9.89 -25.08
N VAL A 71 3.04 -9.81 -25.48
CA VAL A 71 4.18 -9.81 -24.56
C VAL A 71 4.44 -8.40 -24.06
N SER A 72 4.40 -8.18 -22.75
CA SER A 72 4.72 -6.90 -22.12
C SER A 72 6.04 -6.98 -21.37
N LEU A 73 6.93 -6.02 -21.59
CA LEU A 73 8.18 -5.86 -20.86
C LEU A 73 8.27 -4.41 -20.37
N GLY A 74 8.65 -4.22 -19.11
CA GLY A 74 8.79 -2.88 -18.56
C GLY A 74 9.55 -2.81 -17.26
N ALA A 75 9.58 -1.61 -16.70
CA ALA A 75 10.10 -1.31 -15.38
C ALA A 75 8.94 -0.95 -14.44
N GLN A 76 9.11 -1.31 -13.17
CA GLN A 76 8.18 -0.99 -12.09
C GLN A 76 8.97 -0.36 -10.94
N SER A 77 8.40 0.68 -10.34
CA SER A 77 8.82 1.23 -9.06
C SER A 77 7.64 1.19 -8.12
N ARG A 78 7.83 0.69 -6.89
CA ARG A 78 6.76 0.66 -5.90
C ARG A 78 7.23 0.99 -4.49
N TYR A 79 6.35 1.64 -3.75
CA TYR A 79 6.47 1.90 -2.32
C TYR A 79 5.22 1.35 -1.63
N ASN A 80 5.43 0.41 -0.73
CA ASN A 80 4.40 -0.23 0.06
C ASN A 80 4.68 0.06 1.53
N TYR A 81 3.67 0.48 2.27
CA TYR A 81 3.67 0.57 3.72
C TYR A 81 2.33 0.02 4.21
N VAL A 82 2.35 -0.96 5.09
CA VAL A 82 1.19 -1.46 5.84
C VAL A 82 1.48 -1.37 7.34
N LEU A 83 0.49 -0.91 8.10
CA LEU A 83 0.43 -0.94 9.55
C LEU A 83 -0.84 -1.67 9.97
N GLU A 84 -0.68 -2.61 10.91
CA GLU A 84 -1.77 -3.22 11.65
C GLU A 84 -1.52 -2.98 13.13
N PHE A 85 -2.54 -2.56 13.87
CA PHE A 85 -2.39 -2.25 15.28
C PHE A 85 -3.66 -2.57 16.06
N ASP A 86 -3.53 -2.88 17.35
CA ASP A 86 -4.70 -3.02 18.22
C ASP A 86 -5.34 -1.63 18.48
N PRO A 87 -6.67 -1.53 18.63
CA PRO A 87 -7.30 -0.27 19.05
C PRO A 87 -6.71 0.32 20.34
N ASP A 88 -6.26 -0.52 21.29
CA ASP A 88 -5.56 -0.05 22.49
C ASP A 88 -4.18 0.55 22.15
N THR A 89 -3.48 0.08 21.11
CA THR A 89 -2.22 0.67 20.64
C THR A 89 -2.43 2.07 20.07
N ALA A 90 -3.48 2.26 19.26
CA ALA A 90 -3.85 3.58 18.77
C ALA A 90 -4.24 4.52 19.93
N LEU A 91 -5.06 4.03 20.87
CA LEU A 91 -5.44 4.78 22.06
C LEU A 91 -4.25 5.18 22.92
N PHE A 92 -3.36 4.24 23.21
CA PHE A 92 -2.13 4.48 23.97
C PHE A 92 -1.30 5.59 23.31
N THR A 93 -1.07 5.49 22.00
CA THR A 93 -0.28 6.46 21.23
C THR A 93 -0.91 7.86 21.24
N TYR A 94 -2.24 7.93 21.14
CA TYR A 94 -2.98 9.19 21.22
C TYR A 94 -2.87 9.84 22.60
N LEU A 95 -3.06 9.06 23.67
CA LEU A 95 -2.96 9.58 25.03
C LEU A 95 -1.55 10.09 25.34
N GLU A 96 -0.53 9.34 24.92
CA GLU A 96 0.88 9.70 25.11
C GLU A 96 1.24 10.99 24.35
N LYS A 97 0.97 11.05 23.04
CA LYS A 97 1.36 12.20 22.21
C LYS A 97 0.64 13.51 22.56
N ASN A 98 -0.54 13.42 23.19
CA ASN A 98 -1.37 14.56 23.54
C ASN A 98 -1.35 14.90 25.04
N ASP A 99 -0.43 14.29 25.82
CA ASP A 99 -0.31 14.48 27.27
C ASP A 99 -1.65 14.30 28.03
N LEU A 100 -2.45 13.30 27.61
CA LEU A 100 -3.76 12.99 28.20
C LEU A 100 -3.64 11.93 29.30
N PRO A 101 -4.54 11.93 30.30
CA PRO A 101 -4.46 10.97 31.40
C PRO A 101 -4.78 9.54 30.95
N PHE A 102 -3.99 8.59 31.44
CA PHE A 102 -4.20 7.16 31.24
C PHE A 102 -5.13 6.56 32.29
N GLU A 103 -5.87 5.54 31.90
CA GLU A 103 -6.64 4.71 32.82
C GLU A 103 -5.71 3.71 33.53
N LYS A 104 -6.02 3.37 34.78
CA LYS A 104 -5.28 2.35 35.54
C LYS A 104 -5.70 0.95 35.11
N ARG A 105 -5.32 0.55 33.90
CA ARG A 105 -5.56 -0.77 33.30
C ARG A 105 -4.39 -1.19 32.43
N ASP A 106 -4.38 -2.47 32.06
CA ASP A 106 -3.53 -2.97 31.00
C ASP A 106 -4.13 -2.57 29.63
N TYR A 107 -3.27 -2.05 28.76
CA TYR A 107 -3.52 -1.79 27.36
C TYR A 107 -2.86 -2.90 26.54
N ARG A 108 -3.58 -3.47 25.58
CA ARG A 108 -2.97 -4.36 24.58
C ARG A 108 -2.09 -3.52 23.65
N TYR A 109 -0.81 -3.85 23.54
CA TYR A 109 0.11 -3.18 22.63
C TYR A 109 0.52 -4.10 21.48
N LEU A 110 -0.22 -4.06 20.37
CA LEU A 110 0.13 -4.73 19.12
C LEU A 110 0.40 -3.71 18.04
N LEU A 111 1.59 -3.74 17.45
CA LEU A 111 1.94 -2.97 16.28
C LEU A 111 2.72 -3.85 15.31
N LYS A 112 2.18 -4.06 14.12
CA LYS A 112 2.86 -4.70 13.00
C LYS A 112 3.07 -3.67 11.90
N GLY A 113 4.29 -3.54 11.41
CA GLY A 113 4.62 -2.61 10.35
C GLY A 113 5.48 -3.27 9.29
N LYS A 114 5.01 -3.21 8.04
CA LYS A 114 5.77 -3.68 6.87
C LYS A 114 5.93 -2.55 5.88
N GLN A 115 7.16 -2.21 5.56
CA GLN A 115 7.48 -1.16 4.61
C GLN A 115 8.57 -1.63 3.66
N SER A 116 8.43 -1.30 2.38
CA SER A 116 9.50 -1.54 1.40
C SER A 116 9.43 -0.59 0.21
N THR A 117 10.60 -0.25 -0.32
CA THR A 117 10.75 0.42 -1.63
C THR A 117 11.48 -0.51 -2.59
N THR A 118 10.83 -0.91 -3.68
CA THR A 118 11.41 -1.84 -4.65
C THR A 118 11.37 -1.27 -6.05
N HIS A 119 12.42 -1.53 -6.83
CA HIS A 119 12.51 -1.19 -8.23
C HIS A 119 12.85 -2.44 -9.02
N GLY A 120 12.15 -2.69 -10.12
CA GLY A 120 12.25 -3.94 -10.83
C GLY A 120 11.89 -3.85 -12.31
N VAL A 121 12.04 -4.99 -12.97
CA VAL A 121 11.56 -5.21 -14.33
C VAL A 121 10.50 -6.29 -14.31
N PHE A 122 9.48 -6.12 -15.15
CA PHE A 122 8.39 -7.08 -15.25
C PHE A 122 8.29 -7.65 -16.67
N LEU A 123 7.84 -8.91 -16.73
CA LEU A 123 7.42 -9.59 -17.94
C LEU A 123 5.99 -10.08 -17.74
N ALA A 124 5.11 -9.78 -18.69
CA ALA A 124 3.74 -10.29 -18.71
C ALA A 124 3.39 -10.82 -20.09
N TYR A 125 2.42 -11.73 -20.17
CA TYR A 125 1.93 -12.26 -21.44
C TYR A 125 0.42 -12.40 -21.44
N ASP A 126 -0.23 -11.82 -22.44
CA ASP A 126 -1.68 -11.95 -22.64
C ASP A 126 -1.99 -13.29 -23.35
N ILE A 127 -2.65 -14.18 -22.63
CA ILE A 127 -3.13 -15.46 -23.14
C ILE A 127 -4.61 -15.30 -23.49
N ASP A 128 -4.90 -15.14 -24.77
CA ASP A 128 -6.27 -15.04 -25.27
C ASP A 128 -6.86 -16.42 -25.55
N VAL A 129 -8.03 -16.68 -24.98
CA VAL A 129 -8.84 -17.88 -25.21
C VAL A 129 -10.29 -17.48 -25.52
N LEU A 130 -11.10 -18.46 -25.94
CA LEU A 130 -12.50 -18.23 -26.32
C LEU A 130 -12.67 -17.14 -27.40
N GLY A 131 -11.78 -17.11 -28.41
CA GLY A 131 -11.84 -16.12 -29.49
C GLY A 131 -11.62 -14.69 -29.01
N HIS A 132 -10.68 -14.49 -28.06
CA HIS A 132 -10.39 -13.22 -27.38
C HIS A 132 -11.47 -12.73 -26.41
N GLY A 133 -12.48 -13.55 -26.11
CA GLY A 133 -13.46 -13.23 -25.07
C GLY A 133 -12.86 -13.30 -23.66
N LEU A 134 -11.82 -14.10 -23.44
CA LEU A 134 -11.17 -14.27 -22.14
C LEU A 134 -9.65 -14.11 -22.30
N THR A 135 -9.08 -13.16 -21.58
CA THR A 135 -7.63 -12.91 -21.54
C THR A 135 -7.11 -13.21 -20.14
N ILE A 136 -6.09 -14.07 -20.06
CA ILE A 136 -5.37 -14.38 -18.81
C ILE A 136 -3.97 -13.79 -18.93
N THR A 137 -3.60 -12.92 -17.99
CA THR A 137 -2.33 -12.21 -18.00
C THR A 137 -1.54 -12.55 -16.72
N PRO A 138 -0.72 -13.61 -16.72
CA PRO A 138 0.33 -13.77 -15.73
C PRO A 138 1.38 -12.67 -15.90
N LYS A 139 1.88 -12.15 -14.78
CA LYS A 139 2.98 -11.19 -14.74
C LYS A 139 3.96 -11.58 -13.66
N ILE A 140 5.24 -11.60 -14.01
CA ILE A 140 6.34 -11.81 -13.08
C ILE A 140 7.15 -10.54 -13.02
N THR A 141 7.45 -10.08 -11.82
CA THR A 141 8.35 -8.95 -11.58
C THR A 141 9.56 -9.43 -10.81
N TYR A 142 10.76 -9.06 -11.27
CA TYR A 142 11.99 -9.23 -10.50
C TYR A 142 12.43 -7.85 -10.01
N TYR A 143 12.68 -7.72 -8.71
CA TYR A 143 13.02 -6.43 -8.10
C TYR A 143 14.24 -6.49 -7.21
N GLN A 144 14.84 -5.30 -7.08
CA GLN A 144 15.85 -4.97 -6.10
C GLN A 144 15.28 -3.99 -5.10
N SER A 145 15.75 -4.09 -3.85
CA SER A 145 15.40 -3.18 -2.77
C SER A 145 16.62 -2.91 -1.90
N ALA A 146 16.76 -1.68 -1.44
CA ALA A 146 17.72 -1.31 -0.40
C ALA A 146 17.02 -0.73 0.84
N HIS A 147 15.69 -0.72 0.83
CA HIS A 147 14.87 -0.04 1.82
C HIS A 147 13.70 -0.94 2.22
N PHE A 148 13.76 -1.43 3.45
CA PHE A 148 12.68 -2.14 4.09
C PHE A 148 12.70 -1.96 5.61
N GLN A 149 11.55 -2.21 6.20
CA GLN A 149 11.30 -2.35 7.64
C GLN A 149 10.22 -3.42 7.82
N ASP A 150 10.43 -4.33 8.76
CA ASP A 150 9.48 -5.37 9.14
C ASP A 150 9.51 -5.52 10.65
N ALA A 151 8.49 -4.94 11.30
CA ALA A 151 8.42 -4.78 12.73
C ALA A 151 7.16 -5.45 13.28
N VAL A 152 7.32 -6.19 14.37
CA VAL A 152 6.24 -6.65 15.23
C VAL A 152 6.61 -6.29 16.65
N VAL A 153 5.74 -5.53 17.30
CA VAL A 153 5.77 -5.28 18.74
C VAL A 153 4.47 -5.81 19.32
N ASP A 154 4.58 -6.75 20.25
CA ASP A 154 3.45 -7.43 20.88
C ASP A 154 3.62 -7.38 22.41
N GLY A 155 2.52 -7.32 23.15
CA GLY A 155 2.53 -7.32 24.60
C GLY A 155 1.45 -6.47 25.23
N THR A 156 1.75 -6.03 26.45
CA THR A 156 0.86 -5.23 27.31
C THR A 156 1.62 -4.09 27.95
N VAL A 157 0.93 -2.98 28.19
CA VAL A 157 1.46 -1.80 28.90
C VAL A 157 0.42 -1.33 29.92
N PHE A 158 0.81 -1.11 31.17
CA PHE A 158 -0.10 -0.66 32.22
C PHE A 158 -0.08 0.86 32.36
N SER A 159 -1.23 1.51 32.19
CA SER A 159 -1.32 2.98 32.25
C SER A 159 -0.32 3.65 31.30
N ASP A 160 0.37 4.69 31.77
CA ASP A 160 1.49 5.42 31.17
C ASP A 160 2.87 4.86 31.56
N GLU A 161 2.89 3.80 32.37
CA GLU A 161 4.13 3.20 32.84
C GLU A 161 4.48 2.01 31.96
N ILE A 162 5.77 1.83 31.66
CA ILE A 162 6.28 0.61 31.01
C ILE A 162 6.25 -0.54 32.02
N LYS A 163 5.09 -0.89 32.56
CA LYS A 163 4.83 -2.14 33.27
C LYS A 163 4.13 -3.06 32.30
N GLY A 164 4.71 -4.21 32.07
CA GLY A 164 4.20 -5.17 31.09
C GLY A 164 5.32 -5.89 30.35
N ALA A 165 4.94 -7.01 29.75
CA ALA A 165 5.82 -7.77 28.90
C ALA A 165 5.62 -7.30 27.46
N LEU A 166 6.69 -6.83 26.83
CA LEU A 166 6.74 -6.53 25.41
C LEU A 166 7.71 -7.49 24.74
N GLU A 167 7.32 -8.02 23.60
CA GLU A 167 8.16 -8.74 22.67
C GLU A 167 8.31 -7.90 21.40
N THR A 168 9.53 -7.84 20.88
CA THR A 168 9.85 -7.14 19.64
C THR A 168 10.57 -8.09 18.70
N GLU A 169 10.12 -8.11 17.46
CA GLU A 169 10.84 -8.66 16.32
C GLU A 169 10.92 -7.56 15.28
N TYR A 170 12.12 -7.02 15.07
CA TYR A 170 12.28 -5.90 14.16
C TYR A 170 13.49 -6.10 13.26
N TYR A 171 13.25 -6.09 11.95
CA TYR A 171 14.26 -6.20 10.91
C TYR A 171 14.21 -4.96 10.01
N PHE A 172 15.35 -4.39 9.68
CA PHE A 172 15.37 -3.13 8.95
C PHE A 172 16.66 -2.91 8.15
N SER A 173 16.50 -2.11 7.09
CA SER A 173 17.60 -1.55 6.32
C SER A 173 18.23 -0.33 6.97
N ARG A 174 17.41 0.50 7.60
CA ARG A 174 17.78 1.70 8.34
C ARG A 174 16.63 2.06 9.26
N ASP A 175 16.95 2.53 10.46
CA ASP A 175 15.93 2.95 11.40
C ASP A 175 16.31 4.23 12.15
N ILE A 176 15.30 5.04 12.47
CA ILE A 176 15.49 6.32 13.18
C ILE A 176 15.54 6.17 14.70
N LEU A 177 14.93 5.12 15.25
CA LEU A 177 14.92 4.78 16.67
C LEU A 177 16.18 3.96 17.02
N PHE A 178 16.52 2.98 16.18
CA PHE A 178 17.64 2.05 16.35
C PHE A 178 18.85 2.42 15.49
N LYS A 179 19.18 3.72 15.42
CA LYS A 179 20.31 4.24 14.62
C LYS A 179 21.63 3.54 14.93
N THR A 180 21.88 3.20 16.19
CA THR A 180 23.10 2.52 16.65
C THR A 180 23.21 1.07 16.14
N PHE A 181 22.09 0.45 15.78
CA PHE A 181 22.04 -0.92 15.25
C PHE A 181 21.82 -0.95 13.73
N THR A 182 21.78 0.21 13.08
CA THR A 182 21.72 0.31 11.62
C THR A 182 23.02 -0.24 11.02
N PRO A 183 22.95 -1.17 10.06
CA PRO A 183 24.12 -1.66 9.33
C PRO A 183 24.91 -0.51 8.68
N GLU A 184 26.23 -0.64 8.60
CA GLU A 184 27.08 0.39 7.98
C GLU A 184 26.81 0.52 6.47
N GLU A 185 26.59 -0.63 5.81
CA GLU A 185 26.17 -0.71 4.41
C GLU A 185 24.67 -1.00 4.33
N ARG A 186 23.99 -0.43 3.33
CA ARG A 186 22.56 -0.75 3.14
C ARG A 186 22.42 -2.21 2.67
N PRO A 187 21.47 -2.98 3.22
CA PRO A 187 21.26 -4.35 2.77
C PRO A 187 20.86 -4.41 1.31
N GLN A 188 21.23 -5.51 0.66
CA GLN A 188 20.88 -5.77 -0.73
C GLN A 188 19.74 -6.77 -0.79
N GLY A 189 18.55 -6.26 -1.13
CA GLY A 189 17.35 -7.04 -1.35
C GLY A 189 17.22 -7.48 -2.80
N LYS A 190 16.97 -8.77 -3.03
CA LYS A 190 16.57 -9.32 -4.33
C LYS A 190 15.33 -10.17 -4.15
N GLY A 191 14.36 -10.00 -5.03
CA GLY A 191 13.09 -10.70 -4.89
C GLY A 191 12.28 -10.75 -6.18
N TYR A 192 11.14 -11.42 -6.08
CA TYR A 192 10.22 -11.58 -7.19
C TYR A 192 8.77 -11.56 -6.71
N SER A 193 7.88 -11.05 -7.56
CA SER A 193 6.44 -11.15 -7.36
C SER A 193 5.75 -11.78 -8.55
N PHE A 194 4.58 -12.35 -8.28
CA PHE A 194 3.68 -12.90 -9.27
C PHE A 194 2.30 -12.27 -9.14
N ASP A 195 1.84 -11.67 -10.23
CA ASP A 195 0.48 -11.17 -10.39
C ASP A 195 -0.27 -12.01 -11.43
N LEU A 196 -1.58 -12.14 -11.25
CA LEU A 196 -2.47 -12.78 -12.22
C LEU A 196 -3.69 -11.90 -12.44
N ALA A 197 -3.94 -11.55 -13.71
CA ALA A 197 -5.19 -10.91 -14.13
C ALA A 197 -5.97 -11.84 -15.05
N ILE A 198 -7.29 -11.87 -14.88
CA ILE A 198 -8.23 -12.61 -15.73
C ILE A 198 -9.31 -11.62 -16.13
N ASN A 199 -9.42 -11.34 -17.43
CA ASN A 199 -10.37 -10.39 -17.99
C ASN A 199 -11.32 -11.13 -18.94
N TRP A 200 -12.62 -11.10 -18.66
CA TRP A 200 -13.63 -11.87 -19.39
C TRP A 200 -14.73 -10.96 -19.92
N GLN A 201 -14.81 -10.83 -21.24
CA GLN A 201 -15.97 -10.30 -21.95
C GLN A 201 -17.03 -11.42 -22.05
N VAL A 202 -17.96 -11.44 -21.09
CA VAL A 202 -18.99 -12.48 -20.97
C VAL A 202 -20.03 -12.37 -22.10
N THR A 203 -20.45 -11.13 -22.38
CA THR A 203 -21.36 -10.75 -23.48
C THR A 203 -20.89 -9.41 -24.05
N GLU A 204 -21.54 -8.87 -25.09
CA GLU A 204 -21.19 -7.52 -25.61
C GLU A 204 -21.35 -6.41 -24.55
N ASP A 205 -22.21 -6.63 -23.54
CA ASP A 205 -22.55 -5.63 -22.52
C ASP A 205 -21.98 -5.94 -21.13
N LEU A 206 -21.39 -7.11 -20.90
CA LEU A 206 -20.93 -7.55 -19.58
C LEU A 206 -19.46 -7.95 -19.60
N PHE A 207 -18.66 -7.25 -18.81
CA PHE A 207 -17.25 -7.54 -18.58
C PHE A 207 -17.01 -7.86 -17.11
N VAL A 208 -16.15 -8.84 -16.84
CA VAL A 208 -15.75 -9.27 -15.51
C VAL A 208 -14.23 -9.34 -15.45
N SER A 209 -13.62 -8.77 -14.42
CA SER A 209 -12.18 -8.88 -14.14
C SER A 209 -11.94 -9.48 -12.76
N LEU A 210 -10.94 -10.35 -12.68
CA LEU A 210 -10.36 -10.85 -11.44
C LEU A 210 -8.87 -10.58 -11.46
N ARG A 211 -8.33 -9.97 -10.41
CA ARG A 211 -6.89 -9.70 -10.29
C ARG A 211 -6.39 -10.13 -8.93
N GLY A 212 -5.36 -10.94 -8.90
CA GLY A 212 -4.56 -11.21 -7.70
C GLY A 212 -3.19 -10.58 -7.91
N LEU A 213 -2.89 -9.54 -7.15
CA LEU A 213 -1.57 -8.89 -7.15
C LEU A 213 -0.76 -9.44 -6.00
N ASP A 214 0.54 -9.62 -6.21
CA ASP A 214 1.46 -10.12 -5.18
C ASP A 214 0.99 -11.45 -4.58
N ILE A 215 0.38 -12.34 -5.39
CA ILE A 215 -0.04 -13.69 -4.96
C ILE A 215 1.15 -14.44 -4.35
N VAL A 216 2.32 -14.19 -4.91
CA VAL A 216 3.61 -14.49 -4.30
C VAL A 216 4.42 -13.19 -4.36
N ASN A 217 5.05 -12.82 -3.25
CA ASN A 217 5.95 -11.68 -3.17
C ASN A 217 6.96 -11.92 -2.05
N GLU A 218 8.18 -12.27 -2.43
CA GLU A 218 9.27 -12.53 -1.50
C GLU A 218 10.48 -11.68 -1.89
N THR A 219 11.15 -11.10 -0.89
CA THR A 219 12.42 -10.40 -1.04
C THR A 219 13.40 -10.92 -0.01
N LYS A 220 14.56 -11.36 -0.49
CA LYS A 220 15.66 -11.80 0.35
C LYS A 220 16.67 -10.68 0.52
N TYR A 221 16.91 -10.27 1.76
CA TYR A 221 17.88 -9.23 2.12
C TYR A 221 19.11 -9.86 2.76
N GLU A 222 20.27 -9.54 2.19
CA GLU A 222 21.57 -9.80 2.79
C GLU A 222 22.03 -8.52 3.52
N GLY A 223 22.49 -8.64 4.76
CA GLY A 223 23.02 -7.51 5.52
C GLY A 223 21.98 -6.80 6.39
N ALA A 224 20.89 -7.46 6.77
CA ALA A 224 19.79 -6.83 7.51
C ALA A 224 20.17 -6.52 8.97
N GLY A 225 19.82 -5.31 9.41
CA GLY A 225 19.85 -4.95 10.83
C GLY A 225 18.66 -5.57 11.55
N PHE A 226 18.81 -5.83 12.85
CA PHE A 226 17.73 -6.41 13.64
C PHE A 226 17.78 -6.00 15.11
N VAL A 227 16.61 -5.96 15.75
CA VAL A 227 16.42 -5.81 17.20
C VAL A 227 15.30 -6.75 17.61
N ASN A 228 15.67 -7.85 18.27
CA ASN A 228 14.73 -8.86 18.70
C ASN A 228 14.87 -9.12 20.19
N GLY A 229 13.77 -9.28 20.89
CA GLY A 229 13.83 -9.61 22.30
C GLY A 229 12.58 -9.30 23.06
N PHE A 230 12.71 -9.30 24.38
CA PHE A 230 11.58 -9.08 25.26
C PHE A 230 11.97 -8.32 26.53
N THR A 231 10.97 -7.68 27.11
CA THR A 231 10.98 -7.21 28.50
C THR A 231 10.08 -8.14 29.31
N THR A 232 10.49 -8.48 30.52
CA THR A 232 9.55 -9.03 31.50
C THR A 232 8.79 -7.90 32.16
N ASP A 233 7.67 -8.24 32.81
CA ASP A 233 7.03 -7.33 33.75
C ASP A 233 8.09 -6.78 34.73
N VAL A 234 7.95 -5.50 35.09
CA VAL A 234 8.86 -4.81 35.99
C VAL A 234 8.31 -4.99 37.40
N PRO A 235 8.83 -5.91 38.23
CA PRO A 235 8.36 -6.03 39.60
C PRO A 235 8.82 -4.80 40.38
N PHE A 236 7.87 -4.02 40.90
CA PHE A 236 8.15 -2.95 41.86
C PHE A 236 8.03 -3.55 43.25
N THR A 237 9.13 -3.60 43.99
CA THR A 237 9.08 -3.90 45.43
C THR A 237 9.24 -2.59 46.19
N GLU A 238 8.22 -2.19 46.94
CA GLU A 238 8.33 -1.07 47.88
C GLU A 238 9.27 -1.46 49.03
N GLN A 239 10.36 -0.73 49.21
CA GLN A 239 11.26 -0.81 50.35
C GLN A 239 11.29 0.53 51.08
N GLY A 240 10.40 0.70 52.06
CA GLY A 240 10.30 1.95 52.83
C GLY A 240 9.85 3.11 51.93
N ASP A 241 10.65 4.17 51.86
CA ASP A 241 10.39 5.34 51.01
C ASP A 241 10.93 5.18 49.57
N SER A 242 11.44 4.01 49.22
CA SER A 242 12.06 3.72 47.92
C SER A 242 11.33 2.62 47.18
N ILE A 243 11.31 2.73 45.85
CA ILE A 243 10.81 1.70 44.96
C ILE A 243 12.00 1.03 44.27
N VAL A 244 12.12 -0.29 44.40
CA VAL A 244 13.18 -1.08 43.74
C VAL A 244 12.59 -1.86 42.57
N THR A 245 13.23 -1.76 41.41
CA THR A 245 12.81 -2.41 40.16
C THR A 245 13.98 -3.10 39.49
N GLU A 246 13.80 -4.37 39.11
CA GLU A 246 14.80 -5.14 38.34
C GLU A 246 14.15 -5.80 37.13
N PRO A 247 13.81 -5.04 36.07
CA PRO A 247 13.26 -5.62 34.85
C PRO A 247 14.29 -6.51 34.17
N SER A 248 13.87 -7.70 33.73
CA SER A 248 14.70 -8.52 32.85
C SER A 248 14.46 -8.10 31.42
N ILE A 249 15.47 -7.47 30.82
CA ILE A 249 15.48 -7.13 29.40
C ILE A 249 16.46 -8.07 28.70
N ARG A 250 16.00 -8.76 27.66
CA ARG A 250 16.88 -9.55 26.78
C ARG A 250 16.70 -9.08 25.36
N LEU A 251 17.74 -8.44 24.82
CA LEU A 251 17.78 -8.00 23.43
C LEU A 251 18.92 -8.71 22.69
N ARG A 252 18.61 -9.25 21.52
CA ARG A 252 19.57 -9.65 20.49
C ARG A 252 19.50 -8.58 19.41
N THR A 253 20.62 -7.97 19.08
CA THR A 253 20.67 -6.85 18.13
C THR A 253 21.78 -7.06 17.11
N SER A 254 21.72 -6.32 16.01
CA SER A 254 22.80 -6.22 15.03
C SER A 254 24.04 -5.44 15.52
N ALA A 255 24.12 -5.12 16.81
CA ALA A 255 25.29 -4.49 17.42
C ALA A 255 26.57 -5.29 17.13
N PHE A 256 27.69 -4.57 17.02
CA PHE A 256 29.01 -5.13 16.73
C PHE A 256 29.10 -5.80 15.34
N GLY A 257 28.31 -5.34 14.36
CA GLY A 257 28.38 -5.81 12.97
C GLY A 257 27.74 -7.19 12.76
N GLN A 258 26.78 -7.57 13.62
CA GLN A 258 26.01 -8.80 13.42
C GLN A 258 24.90 -8.52 12.40
N GLU A 259 25.14 -8.89 11.16
CA GLU A 259 24.12 -8.84 10.11
C GLU A 259 23.49 -10.21 9.89
N ILE A 260 22.24 -10.23 9.46
CA ILE A 260 21.53 -11.46 9.12
C ILE A 260 21.06 -11.45 7.67
N GLU A 261 20.75 -12.65 7.20
CA GLU A 261 19.91 -12.86 6.04
C GLU A 261 18.44 -12.86 6.48
N TYR A 262 17.59 -12.10 5.79
CA TYR A 262 16.17 -11.98 6.13
C TYR A 262 15.28 -12.12 4.88
N SER A 263 14.27 -12.98 4.96
CA SER A 263 13.21 -13.08 3.95
C SER A 263 12.02 -12.22 4.38
N PHE A 264 11.61 -11.34 3.49
CA PHE A 264 10.53 -10.39 3.69
C PHE A 264 9.42 -10.66 2.68
N GLU A 265 8.19 -10.75 3.17
CA GLU A 265 7.00 -11.11 2.37
C GLU A 265 5.89 -10.05 2.51
N HIS A 266 5.22 -9.77 1.40
CA HIS A 266 4.01 -8.93 1.36
C HIS A 266 2.77 -9.78 1.13
N ASP A 267 1.66 -9.33 1.71
CA ASP A 267 0.36 -9.97 1.56
C ASP A 267 -0.26 -9.67 0.18
N ALA A 268 -0.98 -10.67 -0.33
CA ALA A 268 -1.64 -10.58 -1.63
C ALA A 268 -2.84 -9.62 -1.60
N ARG A 269 -3.12 -9.00 -2.74
CA ARG A 269 -4.28 -8.10 -2.93
C ARG A 269 -5.20 -8.67 -4.00
N TYR A 270 -6.48 -8.77 -3.71
CA TYR A 270 -7.46 -9.33 -4.63
C TYR A 270 -8.47 -8.28 -5.08
N TYR A 271 -8.75 -8.26 -6.37
CA TYR A 271 -9.72 -7.37 -6.99
C TYR A 271 -10.72 -8.18 -7.80
N PHE A 272 -11.98 -7.80 -7.70
CA PHE A 272 -13.08 -8.31 -8.49
C PHE A 272 -13.89 -7.14 -9.03
N ASP A 273 -13.92 -7.03 -10.34
CA ASP A 273 -14.53 -5.91 -11.03
C ASP A 273 -15.60 -6.43 -12.01
N VAL A 274 -16.77 -5.79 -12.02
CA VAL A 274 -17.85 -6.09 -12.95
C VAL A 274 -18.27 -4.80 -13.61
N SER A 275 -18.29 -4.77 -14.95
CA SER A 275 -18.75 -3.64 -15.74
C SER A 275 -19.93 -4.05 -16.62
N TYR A 276 -21.05 -3.34 -16.50
CA TYR A 276 -22.25 -3.58 -17.27
C TYR A 276 -22.66 -2.36 -18.11
N ARG A 277 -22.73 -2.52 -19.43
CA ARG A 277 -23.21 -1.54 -20.40
C ARG A 277 -24.73 -1.57 -20.43
N TYR A 278 -25.37 -0.52 -19.93
CA TYR A 278 -26.83 -0.42 -19.99
C TYR A 278 -27.31 0.10 -21.34
N ASN A 279 -26.60 1.09 -21.89
CA ASN A 279 -26.80 1.61 -23.24
C ASN A 279 -25.55 2.38 -23.71
N ASN A 280 -25.61 3.00 -24.89
CA ASN A 280 -24.49 3.74 -25.46
C ASN A 280 -23.99 4.91 -24.59
N GLN A 281 -24.84 5.48 -23.74
CA GLN A 281 -24.51 6.62 -22.89
C GLN A 281 -24.12 6.24 -21.46
N PHE A 282 -24.55 5.08 -20.95
CA PHE A 282 -24.38 4.72 -19.55
C PHE A 282 -23.84 3.30 -19.35
N SER A 283 -22.90 3.16 -18.42
CA SER A 283 -22.48 1.87 -17.85
C SER A 283 -22.34 1.98 -16.34
N PHE A 284 -22.40 0.83 -15.67
CA PHE A 284 -22.27 0.70 -14.23
C PHE A 284 -21.12 -0.23 -13.92
N ASP A 285 -20.26 0.17 -12.99
CA ASP A 285 -19.17 -0.69 -12.53
C ASP A 285 -19.37 -1.01 -11.04
N LEU A 286 -19.02 -2.24 -10.66
CA LEU A 286 -18.88 -2.68 -9.28
C LEU A 286 -17.43 -3.13 -9.10
N PHE A 287 -16.69 -2.46 -8.24
CA PHE A 287 -15.33 -2.79 -7.87
C PHE A 287 -15.32 -3.34 -6.45
N THR A 288 -14.64 -4.45 -6.24
CA THR A 288 -14.40 -5.01 -4.91
C THR A 288 -12.92 -5.27 -4.75
N ARG A 289 -12.35 -4.78 -3.65
CA ARG A 289 -10.97 -5.06 -3.24
C ARG A 289 -10.96 -5.73 -1.88
N PHE A 290 -10.14 -6.76 -1.75
CA PHE A 290 -9.80 -7.41 -0.49
C PHE A 290 -8.31 -7.25 -0.25
N PHE A 291 -7.96 -6.74 0.91
CA PHE A 291 -6.57 -6.61 1.35
C PHE A 291 -6.50 -6.65 2.88
N ASN A 292 -5.58 -7.43 3.44
CA ASN A 292 -5.53 -7.75 4.86
C ASN A 292 -6.90 -8.22 5.39
N ASN A 293 -7.48 -7.47 6.33
CA ASN A 293 -8.79 -7.72 6.92
C ASN A 293 -9.88 -6.80 6.33
N ASP A 294 -9.50 -5.90 5.42
CA ASP A 294 -10.38 -4.87 4.88
C ASP A 294 -11.02 -5.29 3.56
N THR A 295 -12.30 -4.96 3.43
CA THR A 295 -13.07 -5.16 2.19
C THR A 295 -13.64 -3.84 1.74
N PHE A 296 -13.22 -3.42 0.55
CA PHE A 296 -13.63 -2.19 -0.09
C PHE A 296 -14.59 -2.51 -1.23
N VAL A 297 -15.83 -2.02 -1.15
CA VAL A 297 -16.84 -2.19 -2.22
C VAL A 297 -17.22 -0.82 -2.76
N GLN A 298 -17.08 -0.64 -4.06
CA GLN A 298 -17.32 0.61 -4.76
C GLN A 298 -18.27 0.41 -5.95
N GLY A 299 -19.23 1.31 -6.10
CA GLY A 299 -20.11 1.38 -7.27
C GLY A 299 -19.89 2.66 -8.06
N ASN A 300 -19.69 2.54 -9.38
CA ASN A 300 -19.51 3.69 -10.28
C ASN A 300 -20.64 3.80 -11.30
N VAL A 301 -21.01 5.03 -11.63
CA VAL A 301 -21.82 5.38 -12.79
C VAL A 301 -20.91 6.06 -13.82
N ASN A 302 -20.94 5.57 -15.05
CA ASN A 302 -20.17 6.08 -16.17
C ASN A 302 -21.10 6.76 -17.17
N TYR A 303 -20.75 7.96 -17.61
CA TYR A 303 -21.42 8.67 -18.68
C TYR A 303 -20.50 8.85 -19.88
N TYR A 304 -20.92 8.35 -21.02
CA TYR A 304 -20.21 8.39 -22.29
C TYR A 304 -20.73 9.56 -23.12
N PHE A 305 -19.88 10.56 -23.33
CA PHE A 305 -20.25 11.75 -24.11
C PHE A 305 -19.84 11.62 -25.58
N ASN A 306 -19.07 10.59 -25.94
CA ASN A 306 -18.85 10.09 -27.29
C ASN A 306 -18.38 8.62 -27.21
N ASP A 307 -18.02 8.03 -28.36
CA ASP A 307 -17.63 6.63 -28.44
C ASP A 307 -16.30 6.32 -27.74
N ASP A 308 -15.43 7.32 -27.57
CA ASP A 308 -14.09 7.14 -27.00
C ASP A 308 -14.01 7.51 -25.53
N TRP A 309 -14.77 8.52 -25.08
CA TRP A 309 -14.60 9.15 -23.79
C TRP A 309 -15.77 8.93 -22.85
N LYS A 310 -15.44 8.66 -21.59
CA LYS A 310 -16.35 8.63 -20.46
C LYS A 310 -15.87 9.54 -19.33
N VAL A 311 -16.83 10.16 -18.64
CA VAL A 311 -16.63 10.62 -17.27
C VAL A 311 -17.30 9.63 -16.33
N PHE A 312 -16.76 9.47 -15.14
CA PHE A 312 -17.33 8.57 -14.16
C PHE A 312 -17.23 9.15 -12.76
N THR A 313 -18.15 8.70 -11.93
CA THR A 313 -18.14 8.98 -10.51
C THR A 313 -18.63 7.76 -9.75
N GLY A 314 -18.18 7.61 -8.52
CA GLY A 314 -18.64 6.52 -7.67
C GLY A 314 -18.35 6.75 -6.22
N TYR A 315 -18.80 5.78 -5.42
CA TYR A 315 -18.71 5.83 -3.98
C TYR A 315 -18.24 4.48 -3.46
N GLU A 316 -17.23 4.50 -2.58
CA GLU A 316 -16.72 3.34 -1.87
C GLU A 316 -17.23 3.30 -0.43
N THR A 317 -17.74 2.15 -0.02
CA THR A 317 -18.45 2.00 1.25
C THR A 317 -17.55 1.98 2.48
N HIS A 318 -16.36 1.39 2.39
CA HIS A 318 -15.46 1.22 3.53
C HIS A 318 -14.76 2.55 3.89
N SER A 319 -14.05 3.15 2.93
CA SER A 319 -13.39 4.45 3.10
C SER A 319 -14.37 5.64 3.08
N LYS A 320 -15.62 5.43 2.64
CA LYS A 320 -16.60 6.50 2.36
C LYS A 320 -16.11 7.50 1.31
N ALA A 321 -15.15 7.12 0.48
CA ALA A 321 -14.55 7.98 -0.51
C ALA A 321 -15.43 8.12 -1.77
N VAL A 322 -15.44 9.32 -2.33
CA VAL A 322 -16.05 9.62 -3.62
C VAL A 322 -14.95 9.67 -4.68
N GLU A 323 -15.15 8.96 -5.78
CA GLU A 323 -14.29 9.00 -6.96
C GLU A 323 -14.90 9.89 -8.04
N VAL A 324 -14.04 10.66 -8.71
CA VAL A 324 -14.36 11.34 -9.97
C VAL A 324 -13.20 11.11 -10.94
N GLY A 325 -13.53 10.76 -12.17
CA GLY A 325 -12.52 10.54 -13.20
C GLY A 325 -13.01 10.73 -14.62
N ILE A 326 -12.05 10.72 -15.53
CA ILE A 326 -12.25 10.78 -16.97
C ILE A 326 -11.36 9.72 -17.62
N ALA A 327 -11.89 9.01 -18.60
CA ALA A 327 -11.13 7.99 -19.31
C ALA A 327 -11.58 7.83 -20.75
N ASN A 328 -10.65 7.35 -21.57
CA ASN A 328 -10.87 6.75 -22.87
C ASN A 328 -10.01 5.48 -23.00
N LYS A 329 -9.98 4.87 -24.19
CA LYS A 329 -9.18 3.65 -24.44
C LYS A 329 -7.65 3.82 -24.28
N TYR A 330 -7.14 5.05 -24.42
CA TYR A 330 -5.71 5.39 -24.41
C TYR A 330 -5.26 6.09 -23.14
N PHE A 331 -6.14 6.73 -22.39
CA PHE A 331 -5.80 7.55 -21.24
C PHE A 331 -6.94 7.52 -20.23
N GLY A 332 -6.60 7.47 -18.96
CA GLY A 332 -7.55 7.75 -17.90
C GLY A 332 -6.85 8.38 -16.72
N ALA A 333 -7.59 9.17 -15.96
CA ALA A 333 -7.16 9.72 -14.69
C ALA A 333 -8.35 9.84 -13.75
N SER A 334 -8.11 9.61 -12.47
CA SER A 334 -9.12 9.77 -11.43
C SER A 334 -8.50 10.24 -10.13
N ILE A 335 -9.35 10.84 -9.31
CA ILE A 335 -9.07 11.20 -7.93
C ILE A 335 -10.20 10.64 -7.10
N LYS A 336 -9.86 10.03 -5.98
CA LYS A 336 -10.81 9.47 -5.02
C LYS A 336 -10.43 9.88 -3.62
N THR A 337 -11.37 10.43 -2.87
CA THR A 337 -11.13 10.85 -1.48
C THR A 337 -12.43 10.93 -0.69
N ASP A 338 -12.35 10.75 0.62
CA ASP A 338 -13.47 10.92 1.56
C ASP A 338 -13.70 12.40 1.92
N LYS A 339 -12.69 13.25 1.78
CA LYS A 339 -12.79 14.71 2.02
C LYS A 339 -11.96 15.51 1.03
N LEU A 340 -12.48 16.67 0.63
CA LEU A 340 -11.76 17.60 -0.26
C LEU A 340 -10.58 18.30 0.42
N ASP A 341 -10.67 18.50 1.74
CA ASP A 341 -9.53 18.95 2.53
C ASP A 341 -8.67 17.74 2.88
N LEU A 342 -7.51 17.64 2.22
CA LEU A 342 -6.59 16.51 2.36
C LEU A 342 -5.94 16.45 3.75
N ASP A 343 -5.94 17.55 4.50
CA ASP A 343 -5.46 17.57 5.88
C ASP A 343 -6.38 16.73 6.79
N ASP A 344 -7.67 16.68 6.47
CA ASP A 344 -8.72 15.99 7.22
C ASP A 344 -9.14 14.63 6.61
N ALA A 345 -8.59 14.28 5.45
CA ALA A 345 -8.94 13.06 4.70
C ALA A 345 -8.34 11.81 5.35
N TYR A 346 -9.14 10.76 5.44
CA TYR A 346 -8.71 9.43 5.89
C TYR A 346 -8.30 8.55 4.70
N TYR A 347 -8.74 8.92 3.50
CA TYR A 347 -8.45 8.20 2.27
C TYR A 347 -8.15 9.17 1.13
N ALA A 348 -7.08 8.89 0.40
CA ALA A 348 -6.82 9.55 -0.88
C ALA A 348 -6.22 8.56 -1.87
N ASN A 349 -6.72 8.57 -3.10
CA ASN A 349 -6.14 7.88 -4.23
C ASN A 349 -6.09 8.80 -5.44
N VAL A 350 -4.96 8.76 -6.13
CA VAL A 350 -4.76 9.37 -7.44
C VAL A 350 -4.25 8.29 -8.37
N ASN A 351 -4.95 8.08 -9.47
CA ASN A 351 -4.49 7.17 -10.51
C ASN A 351 -4.48 7.84 -11.88
N TRP A 352 -3.61 7.34 -12.75
CA TRP A 352 -3.75 7.53 -14.18
C TRP A 352 -3.09 6.39 -14.95
N PHE A 353 -3.51 6.24 -16.20
CA PHE A 353 -2.86 5.38 -17.16
C PHE A 353 -2.75 6.04 -18.52
N LEU A 354 -1.77 5.60 -19.30
CA LEU A 354 -1.57 5.95 -20.69
C LEU A 354 -1.21 4.67 -21.46
N LYS A 355 -1.93 4.44 -22.55
CA LYS A 355 -1.79 3.34 -23.50
C LYS A 355 -1.70 3.95 -24.90
N LEU A 356 -0.50 4.02 -25.47
CA LEU A 356 -0.32 4.57 -26.82
C LEU A 356 0.05 3.45 -27.77
N ALA A 357 -0.77 3.25 -28.80
CA ALA A 357 -0.54 2.24 -29.81
C ALA A 357 0.06 2.90 -31.07
N PHE A 358 1.18 2.37 -31.57
CA PHE A 358 1.93 2.88 -32.73
C PHE A 358 1.96 1.93 -33.92
#